data_AF-A0A838AGX0-F1
#
_entry.id   AF-A0A838AGX0-F1
#
_cell.length_a   1.000
_cell.length_b   1.000
_cell.length_c   1.000
_cell.angle_alpha   90.00
_cell.angle_beta   90.00
_cell.angle_gamma   90.00
#
_symmetry.space_group_name_H-M   'P 1'
#
loop_
_entity.id
_entity.type
_entity.pdbx_description
1 polymer ?
#
loop_
_entity_poly.entity_id
_entity_poly.type
_entity_poly.pdbx_seq_one_letter_code
_entity_poly.pdbx_strand_id
1 'polypeptide(L)' 'MTICFNCGKKKEDYEVWWNKLVIGITFDSEFQNNQTIRSMTDKSMMCHDCIKIIEKSVDKKNNL' A
#
# COMPACT_ATOMS: atom_id res chain seq x y z
N MET A 1 13.58 -0.45 -12.92
CA MET A 1 13.43 0.66 -11.95
C MET A 1 12.06 0.55 -11.31
N THR A 2 11.99 0.12 -10.05
CA THR A 2 10.71 -0.01 -9.34
C THR A 2 10.32 1.35 -8.77
N ILE A 3 9.09 1.78 -9.03
CA ILE A 3 8.53 3.07 -8.60
C ILE A 3 7.31 2.78 -7.73
N CYS A 4 7.16 3.54 -6.64
CA CYS A 4 5.98 3.44 -5.79
C CYS A 4 4.74 3.91 -6.56
N PHE A 5 3.73 3.04 -6.64
CA PHE A 5 2.45 3.30 -7.27
C PHE A 5 1.77 4.57 -6.75
N ASN A 6 1.89 4.85 -5.44
CA ASN A 6 1.20 5.97 -4.81
C ASN A 6 2.00 7.28 -4.83
N CYS A 7 3.31 7.25 -4.54
CA CYS A 7 4.09 8.49 -4.35
C CYS A 7 5.18 8.73 -5.40
N GLY A 8 5.36 7.82 -6.38
CA GLY A 8 6.35 7.99 -7.44
C GLY A 8 7.82 7.88 -7.01
N LYS A 9 8.11 7.62 -5.72
CA LYS A 9 9.48 7.40 -5.24
C LYS A 9 10.09 6.16 -5.90
N LYS A 10 11.36 6.24 -6.27
CA LYS A 10 12.13 5.11 -6.81
C LYS A 10 12.60 4.20 -5.67
N LYS A 11 12.80 2.92 -5.97
CA LYS A 11 13.30 1.88 -5.05
C LYS A 11 14.78 2.04 -4.63
N GLU A 12 15.37 3.20 -4.86
CA GLU A 12 16.80 3.40 -4.69
C GLU A 12 17.21 3.51 -3.20
N ASP A 13 16.25 3.75 -2.27
CA ASP A 13 16.54 4.07 -0.85
C ASP A 13 15.66 3.36 0.24
N TYR A 14 14.92 2.27 -0.04
CA TYR A 14 13.93 1.72 0.93
C TYR A 14 13.98 0.19 1.12
N GLU A 15 13.99 -0.27 2.38
CA GLU A 15 14.11 -1.70 2.74
C GLU A 15 12.84 -2.54 2.46
N VAL A 16 11.64 -1.98 2.58
CA VAL A 16 10.38 -2.77 2.49
C VAL A 16 9.42 -2.23 1.43
N TRP A 17 8.99 -3.12 0.55
CA TRP A 17 8.07 -2.85 -0.56
C TRP A 17 6.98 -3.92 -0.64
N TRP A 18 5.81 -3.51 -1.10
CA TRP A 18 4.59 -4.29 -1.07
C TRP A 18 4.02 -4.42 -2.47
N ASN A 19 3.82 -5.65 -2.93
CA ASN A 19 3.04 -5.92 -4.12
C ASN A 19 1.58 -6.23 -3.74
N LYS A 20 0.69 -6.24 -4.73
CA LYS A 20 -0.75 -6.47 -4.50
C LYS A 20 -1.06 -7.81 -3.83
N LEU A 21 -0.31 -8.87 -4.14
CA LEU A 21 -0.51 -10.20 -3.56
C LEU A 21 -0.16 -10.23 -2.07
N VAL A 22 1.03 -9.71 -1.71
CA VAL A 22 1.47 -9.65 -0.31
C VAL A 22 0.50 -8.82 0.52
N ILE A 23 0.03 -7.68 -0.01
CA ILE A 23 -1.01 -6.88 0.65
C ILE A 23 -2.28 -7.70 0.89
N GLY A 24 -2.71 -8.49 -0.10
CA GLY A 24 -3.91 -9.32 0.00
C GLY A 24 -3.81 -10.45 1.04
N ILE A 25 -2.60 -10.89 1.37
CA ILE A 25 -2.35 -11.93 2.38
C ILE A 25 -2.14 -11.30 3.77
N THR A 26 -1.57 -10.11 3.84
CA THR A 26 -1.18 -9.47 5.11
C THR A 26 -2.30 -8.65 5.76
N PHE A 27 -3.10 -7.93 4.96
CA PHE A 27 -4.09 -6.98 5.49
C PHE A 27 -5.52 -7.47 5.30
N ASP A 28 -6.44 -7.02 6.16
CA ASP A 28 -7.84 -7.41 6.11
C ASP A 28 -8.62 -6.80 4.92
N SER A 29 -9.89 -7.19 4.79
CA SER A 29 -10.77 -6.72 3.72
C SER A 29 -11.00 -5.21 3.73
N GLU A 30 -10.93 -4.56 4.88
CA GLU A 30 -11.18 -3.13 4.97
C GLU A 30 -10.01 -2.33 4.42
N PHE A 31 -8.79 -2.67 4.84
CA PHE A 31 -7.58 -2.12 4.26
C PHE A 31 -7.53 -2.39 2.75
N GLN A 32 -7.85 -3.62 2.34
CA GLN A 32 -7.89 -4.00 0.93
C GLN A 32 -8.94 -3.22 0.12
N ASN A 33 -10.01 -2.74 0.75
CA ASN A 33 -11.07 -1.94 0.13
C ASN A 33 -10.72 -0.46 -0.04
N ASN A 34 -9.60 0.01 0.51
CA ASN A 34 -9.09 1.35 0.23
C ASN A 34 -8.92 1.57 -1.28
N GLN A 35 -9.37 2.73 -1.80
CA GLN A 35 -9.40 3.01 -3.24
C GLN A 35 -8.02 2.89 -3.90
N THR A 36 -6.96 3.38 -3.25
CA THR A 36 -5.58 3.27 -3.74
C THR A 36 -5.16 1.79 -3.82
N ILE A 37 -5.47 1.00 -2.80
CA ILE A 37 -5.16 -0.44 -2.78
C ILE A 37 -5.94 -1.18 -3.87
N ARG A 38 -7.24 -0.90 -4.06
CA ARG A 38 -8.05 -1.51 -5.13
C ARG A 38 -7.57 -1.17 -6.53
N SER A 39 -6.93 -0.01 -6.70
CA SER A 39 -6.43 0.46 -8.00
C SER A 39 -5.06 -0.11 -8.37
N MET A 40 -4.38 -0.78 -7.43
CA MET A 40 -3.12 -1.47 -7.71
C MET A 40 -3.36 -2.68 -8.62
N THR A 41 -2.52 -2.80 -9.64
CA THR A 41 -2.40 -4.00 -10.47
C THR A 41 -1.49 -5.05 -9.81
N ASP A 42 -1.48 -6.26 -10.34
CA ASP A 42 -0.54 -7.34 -9.98
C ASP A 42 0.94 -6.91 -10.09
N LYS A 43 1.26 -6.01 -11.03
CA LYS A 43 2.60 -5.44 -11.25
C LYS A 43 2.90 -4.22 -10.39
N SER A 44 1.90 -3.67 -9.69
CA SER A 44 2.09 -2.48 -8.87
C SER A 44 2.92 -2.79 -7.62
N MET A 45 3.82 -1.88 -7.30
CA MET A 45 4.66 -1.93 -6.11
C MET A 45 4.43 -0.67 -5.28
N MET A 46 4.35 -0.80 -3.97
CA MET A 46 4.15 0.33 -3.06
C MET A 46 5.21 0.32 -1.96
N CYS A 47 5.76 1.49 -1.63
CA CYS A 47 6.71 1.61 -0.53
C CYS A 47 6.00 1.47 0.83
N HIS A 48 6.76 1.08 1.85
CA HIS A 48 6.25 0.91 3.20
C HIS A 48 5.62 2.18 3.79
N ASP A 49 6.19 3.37 3.53
CA ASP A 49 5.63 4.65 3.99
C ASP A 49 4.18 4.83 3.55
N CYS A 50 3.88 4.53 2.28
CA CYS A 50 2.53 4.67 1.74
C CYS A 50 1.56 3.64 2.34
N ILE A 51 2.01 2.42 2.62
CA ILE A 51 1.22 1.42 3.34
C ILE A 51 0.85 1.93 4.74
N LYS A 52 1.82 2.47 5.48
CA LYS A 52 1.58 3.01 6.84
C LYS A 52 0.65 4.22 6.86
N ILE A 53 0.67 5.04 5.82
CA ILE A 53 -0.28 6.16 5.66
C ILE A 53 -1.70 5.62 5.45
N ILE A 54 -1.87 4.61 4.60
CA ILE A 54 -3.18 3.99 4.34
C ILE A 54 -3.71 3.30 5.60
N GLU A 55 -2.86 2.55 6.32
CA GLU A 55 -3.20 1.88 7.58
C GLU A 55 -3.79 2.87 8.58
N LYS A 56 -3.06 3.97 8.85
CA LYS A 56 -3.54 5.06 9.71
C LYS A 56 -4.84 5.70 9.23
N SER A 57 -5.07 5.78 7.91
CA SER A 57 -6.30 6.36 7.36
C SER A 57 -7.51 5.46 7.59
N VAL A 58 -7.32 4.14 7.51
CA VAL A 58 -8.35 3.12 7.77
C VAL A 58 -8.64 3.07 9.27
N ASP A 59 -7.60 3.01 10.11
CA ASP A 59 -7.76 3.01 11.57
C ASP A 59 -8.53 4.24 12.08
N LYS A 60 -8.26 5.42 11.52
CA LYS A 60 -8.99 6.65 11.88
C LYS A 60 -10.47 6.57 11.50
N LYS A 61 -10.79 5.93 10.38
CA LYS A 61 -12.17 5.76 9.93
C LYS A 61 -12.96 4.81 10.84
N ASN A 62 -12.30 3.81 11.43
CA ASN A 62 -12.92 2.83 12.33
C ASN A 62 -13.10 3.32 13.77
N ASN A 63 -12.29 4.29 14.19
CA ASN A 63 -12.38 4.89 15.52
C ASN A 63 -13.24 6.17 15.53
N LEU A 64 -13.99 6.42 14.46
CA LEU A 64 -15.01 7.47 14.30
C LEU A 64 -16.39 6.81 14.21
#